data_AF-A0A442H7X1-F1
#
_entry.id   AF-A0A442H7X1-F1
#
_cell.length_a   1.000
_cell.length_b   1.000
_cell.length_c   1.000
_cell.angle_alpha   90.00
_cell.angle_beta   90.00
_cell.angle_gamma   90.00
#
_symmetry.space_group_name_H-M   'P 1'
#
loop_
_entity.id
_entity.type
_entity.pdbx_description
1 polymer ?
#
loop_
_entity_poly.entity_id
_entity_poly.type
_entity_poly.pdbx_seq_one_letter_code
_entity_poly.pdbx_strand_id
1 'polypeptide(L)'
;MAQPIFEYYHPAFFYLHESLKKELHAASVTTPTDFRRKLFKENLPIGIEIGADGAWETVKGLLDIIEHEIASSLRKRSVFFWMHLYRRIGVMLSPEMESNTDPRTVALVRNVVELAIRKHGDMGHANEFVQSDRVNPDLILGGWMKRGVKQWMAASRPNRTYRNFVQMVRAQKQLVVRDFNERDLIEIYRVEGLAYQYWQVSALLRTLGKGGRIVVSVSGDWHYVSDPEFAALISSIDDRTASKRATGTLLGTWVDAQPAQQGPDNFGDRIVFPIYNANRISIAGMFEPLGLNLAKGSLTNFLPFFLNARGFLDAHGFLFKAFEKRFGYGLDCFVSVIWGLANIALVPNRTLMTDDEAAQRKILRETLLRMLQRGYLLYPGGRDDLVADVTWRIGKFGAGIKVSEDEVGAALQTLILSEENRKAIGLWSGGPRYLAIPLQSGFVLDLQGVPALLQSLFVRLTHDQSSKGTVFEEAFRRALVDRGFTVWSGELKLAEKVIGELDASVLIGDTAYFFECVSIERPLDYEIGRPITLERRRQRIEGKLDQVFGLAQHVRASQKGANYDFSGIKTIIPCVVSPFEEWLWDKSERLWISNSVPRVLSAEEAVEMMEFVRRGKP
;
A
#
# COMPACT_ATOMS: atom_id res chain seq x y z
N MET A 1 -22.07 -11.00 -25.36
CA MET A 1 -20.68 -10.63 -25.00
C MET A 1 -20.66 -9.17 -24.60
N ALA A 2 -20.18 -8.83 -23.41
CA ALA A 2 -19.91 -7.43 -23.09
C ALA A 2 -18.78 -6.95 -24.01
N GLN A 3 -19.02 -5.91 -24.81
CA GLN A 3 -17.94 -5.30 -25.59
C GLN A 3 -16.87 -4.79 -24.61
N PRO A 4 -15.57 -4.97 -24.89
CA PRO A 4 -14.52 -4.35 -24.09
C PRO A 4 -14.80 -2.84 -24.04
N ILE A 5 -14.73 -2.24 -22.85
CA ILE A 5 -14.87 -0.79 -22.70
C ILE A 5 -13.67 -0.14 -23.38
N PHE A 6 -13.85 0.23 -24.64
CA PHE A 6 -12.84 0.94 -25.42
C PHE A 6 -12.83 2.40 -25.01
N GLU A 7 -11.72 2.84 -24.42
CA GLU A 7 -11.52 4.23 -24.05
C GLU A 7 -10.92 5.05 -25.18
N TYR A 8 -11.16 6.37 -25.14
CA TYR A 8 -10.70 7.31 -26.15
C TYR A 8 -9.17 7.28 -26.37
N TYR A 9 -8.40 6.89 -25.36
CA TYR A 9 -6.94 6.92 -25.40
C TYR A 9 -6.31 5.66 -26.01
N HIS A 10 -7.00 4.51 -26.02
CA HIS A 10 -6.39 3.24 -26.41
C HIS A 10 -5.68 3.33 -27.77
N PRO A 11 -6.33 3.77 -28.87
CA PRO A 11 -5.68 3.77 -30.18
C PRO A 11 -4.49 4.74 -30.26
N ALA A 12 -4.60 5.88 -29.58
CA ALA A 12 -3.54 6.88 -29.52
C ALA A 12 -2.31 6.32 -28.80
N PHE A 13 -2.52 5.69 -27.64
CA PHE A 13 -1.42 5.20 -26.82
C PHE A 13 -0.75 4.01 -27.49
N PHE A 14 -1.50 3.05 -28.05
CA PHE A 14 -0.90 1.96 -28.83
C PHE A 14 0.00 2.48 -29.95
N TYR A 15 -0.48 3.45 -30.72
CA TYR A 15 0.33 4.07 -31.77
C TYR A 15 1.57 4.77 -31.21
N LEU A 16 1.42 5.59 -30.17
CA LEU A 16 2.52 6.35 -29.58
C LEU A 16 3.61 5.45 -28.98
N HIS A 17 3.23 4.38 -28.27
CA HIS A 17 4.21 3.45 -27.67
C HIS A 17 5.03 2.73 -28.73
N GLU A 18 4.43 2.42 -29.89
CA GLU A 18 5.16 1.83 -31.01
C GLU A 18 6.05 2.89 -31.69
N SER A 19 5.51 4.06 -31.99
CA SER A 19 6.24 5.11 -32.73
C SER A 19 7.37 5.77 -31.95
N LEU A 20 7.26 5.83 -30.62
CA LEU A 20 8.21 6.50 -29.71
C LEU A 20 9.00 5.50 -28.86
N LYS A 21 9.06 4.23 -29.28
CA LYS A 21 9.61 3.15 -28.46
C LYS A 21 11.02 3.47 -27.92
N LYS A 22 11.88 4.09 -28.74
CA LYS A 22 13.25 4.44 -28.36
C LYS A 22 13.29 5.60 -27.38
N GLU A 23 12.47 6.61 -27.59
CA GLU A 23 12.36 7.80 -26.76
C GLU A 23 11.76 7.47 -25.38
N LEU A 24 10.72 6.63 -25.34
CA LEU A 24 10.13 6.14 -24.10
C LEU A 24 11.10 5.25 -23.33
N HIS A 25 11.87 4.40 -24.02
CA HIS A 25 12.93 3.61 -23.39
C HIS A 25 14.03 4.50 -22.81
N ALA A 26 14.55 5.46 -23.58
CA ALA A 26 15.57 6.38 -23.11
C ALA A 26 15.10 7.25 -21.94
N ALA A 27 13.82 7.65 -21.95
CA ALA A 27 13.21 8.41 -20.86
C ALA A 27 13.06 7.59 -19.59
N SER A 28 12.67 6.31 -19.70
CA SER A 28 12.36 5.46 -18.55
C SER A 28 13.57 4.72 -17.98
N VAL A 29 14.59 4.43 -18.79
CA VAL A 29 15.75 3.61 -18.40
C VAL A 29 17.04 4.42 -18.46
N THR A 30 17.49 4.81 -19.67
CA THR A 30 18.84 5.38 -19.88
C THR A 30 19.05 6.70 -19.14
N THR A 31 18.16 7.67 -19.35
CA THR A 31 18.33 9.03 -18.79
C THR A 31 18.30 9.04 -17.26
N PRO A 32 17.35 8.35 -16.59
CA PRO A 32 17.35 8.28 -15.13
C PRO A 32 18.55 7.54 -14.54
N THR A 33 18.96 6.42 -15.14
CA THR A 33 20.18 5.70 -14.72
C THR A 33 21.41 6.58 -14.82
N ASP A 34 21.62 7.26 -15.95
CA ASP A 34 22.78 8.12 -16.14
C ASP A 34 22.77 9.32 -15.17
N PHE A 35 21.58 9.86 -14.89
CA PHE A 35 21.40 10.88 -13.86
C PHE A 35 21.84 10.37 -12.48
N ARG A 36 21.37 9.20 -12.05
CA ARG A 36 21.78 8.60 -10.77
C ARG A 36 23.29 8.32 -10.74
N ARG A 37 23.85 7.74 -11.80
CA ARG A 37 25.29 7.46 -11.91
C ARG A 37 26.13 8.72 -11.73
N LYS A 38 25.70 9.83 -12.35
CA LYS A 38 26.34 11.13 -12.16
C LYS A 38 26.29 11.56 -10.70
N LEU A 39 25.13 11.49 -10.04
CA LEU A 39 24.98 11.85 -8.63
C LEU A 39 25.92 11.04 -7.73
N PHE A 40 26.04 9.73 -7.95
CA PHE A 40 26.90 8.87 -7.13
C PHE A 40 28.38 9.20 -7.31
N LYS A 41 28.84 9.44 -8.55
CA LYS A 41 30.23 9.86 -8.81
C LYS A 41 30.59 11.20 -8.16
N GLU A 42 29.63 12.12 -8.10
CA GLU A 42 29.84 13.46 -7.57
C GLU A 42 29.81 13.52 -6.04
N ASN A 43 29.16 12.56 -5.38
CA ASN A 43 28.87 12.63 -3.95
C ASN A 43 29.45 11.48 -3.11
N LEU A 44 29.96 10.41 -3.72
CA LEU A 44 30.52 9.26 -3.01
C LEU A 44 31.93 8.91 -3.52
N PRO A 45 32.84 8.44 -2.66
CA PRO A 45 34.16 8.01 -3.08
C PRO A 45 34.11 6.78 -3.99
N ILE A 46 34.85 6.82 -5.08
CA ILE A 46 34.94 5.74 -6.08
C ILE A 46 35.98 4.71 -5.65
N GLY A 47 35.63 3.43 -5.78
CA GLY A 47 36.54 2.29 -5.52
C GLY A 47 36.85 2.03 -4.05
N ILE A 48 36.22 2.77 -3.14
CA ILE A 48 36.39 2.63 -1.69
C ILE A 48 35.15 1.92 -1.13
N GLU A 49 35.38 1.02 -0.17
CA GLU A 49 34.32 0.40 0.60
C GLU A 49 33.70 1.40 1.60
N ILE A 50 32.38 1.52 1.60
CA ILE A 50 31.64 2.47 2.44
C ILE A 50 30.50 1.74 3.16
N GLY A 51 30.42 1.92 4.48
CA GLY A 51 29.31 1.46 5.32
C GLY A 51 28.35 2.59 5.74
N ALA A 52 27.47 2.29 6.70
CA ALA A 52 26.43 3.21 7.18
C ALA A 52 26.98 4.56 7.68
N ASP A 53 28.02 4.53 8.52
CA ASP A 53 28.54 5.71 9.25
C ASP A 53 29.14 6.79 8.34
N GLY A 54 29.38 6.50 7.07
CA GLY A 54 29.90 7.45 6.08
C GLY A 54 28.97 7.73 4.89
N ALA A 55 28.13 6.77 4.49
CA ALA A 55 27.31 6.90 3.29
C ALA A 55 25.86 7.31 3.55
N TRP A 56 25.27 6.95 4.70
CA TRP A 56 23.81 6.94 4.83
C TRP A 56 23.18 8.33 4.67
N GLU A 57 23.70 9.35 5.36
CA GLU A 57 23.17 10.73 5.25
C GLU A 57 23.40 11.33 3.86
N THR A 58 24.56 11.06 3.25
CA THR A 58 24.88 11.51 1.88
C THR A 58 23.92 10.90 0.87
N VAL A 59 23.71 9.57 0.92
CA VAL A 59 22.77 8.85 0.05
C VAL A 59 21.34 9.33 0.28
N LYS A 60 20.96 9.63 1.52
CA LYS A 60 19.66 10.20 1.84
C LYS A 60 19.47 11.57 1.17
N GLY A 61 20.49 12.42 1.16
CA GLY A 61 20.46 13.71 0.46
C GLY A 61 20.25 13.56 -1.05
N LEU A 62 20.70 12.46 -1.66
CA LEU A 62 20.47 12.20 -3.10
C LEU A 62 18.99 11.98 -3.43
N LEU A 63 18.17 11.50 -2.49
CA LEU A 63 16.72 11.38 -2.70
C LEU A 63 16.08 12.75 -2.97
N ASP A 64 16.51 13.79 -2.24
CA ASP A 64 15.98 15.14 -2.42
C ASP A 64 16.33 15.71 -3.81
N ILE A 65 17.52 15.38 -4.33
CA ILE A 65 17.97 15.78 -5.67
C ILE A 65 17.14 15.07 -6.76
N ILE A 66 16.91 13.76 -6.61
CA ILE A 66 16.07 13.00 -7.56
C ILE A 66 14.62 13.49 -7.50
N GLU A 67 14.09 13.76 -6.31
CA GLU A 67 12.75 14.33 -6.15
C GLU A 67 12.62 15.71 -6.82
N HIS A 68 13.66 16.56 -6.74
CA HIS A 68 13.67 17.83 -7.43
C HIS A 68 13.57 17.67 -8.95
N GLU A 69 14.29 16.70 -9.51
CA GLU A 69 14.22 16.41 -10.95
C GLU A 69 12.82 15.91 -11.34
N ILE A 70 12.19 15.05 -10.52
CA ILE A 70 10.80 14.61 -10.70
C ILE A 70 9.85 15.81 -10.67
N ALA A 71 10.02 16.73 -9.72
CA ALA A 71 9.19 17.91 -9.57
C ALA A 71 9.28 18.84 -10.80
N SER A 72 10.46 18.95 -11.43
CA SER A 72 10.65 19.77 -12.63
C SER A 72 9.76 19.32 -13.81
N SER A 73 9.53 18.01 -13.95
CA SER A 73 8.62 17.46 -14.94
C SER A 73 7.16 17.66 -14.54
N LEU A 74 6.82 17.40 -13.27
CA LEU A 74 5.43 17.37 -12.83
C LEU A 74 4.77 18.75 -12.69
N ARG A 75 5.54 19.82 -12.45
CA ARG A 75 4.99 21.19 -12.35
C ARG A 75 4.37 21.72 -13.65
N LYS A 76 4.59 21.06 -14.78
CA LYS A 76 4.17 21.52 -16.12
C LYS A 76 2.66 21.33 -16.37
N ARG A 77 1.96 20.49 -15.59
CA ARG A 77 0.55 20.12 -15.79
C ARG A 77 -0.15 19.90 -14.45
N SER A 78 -1.48 19.81 -14.47
CA SER A 78 -2.22 19.60 -13.22
C SER A 78 -1.93 18.25 -12.57
N VAL A 79 -2.17 18.17 -11.25
CA VAL A 79 -2.19 16.90 -10.50
C VAL A 79 -3.08 15.87 -11.20
N PHE A 80 -4.29 16.28 -11.60
CA PHE A 80 -5.23 15.37 -12.22
C PHE A 80 -4.78 14.94 -13.62
N PHE A 81 -4.16 15.82 -14.43
CA PHE A 81 -3.59 15.45 -15.72
C PHE A 81 -2.58 14.32 -15.61
N TRP A 82 -1.59 14.46 -14.73
CA TRP A 82 -0.57 13.42 -14.58
C TRP A 82 -1.15 12.13 -14.04
N MET A 83 -2.03 12.20 -13.03
CA MET A 83 -2.68 11.01 -12.50
C MET A 83 -3.53 10.31 -13.58
N HIS A 84 -4.29 11.07 -14.34
CA HIS A 84 -5.13 10.58 -15.43
C HIS A 84 -4.31 9.90 -16.53
N LEU A 85 -3.20 10.51 -16.93
CA LEU A 85 -2.27 9.97 -17.93
C LEU A 85 -1.58 8.71 -17.40
N TYR A 86 -0.99 8.77 -16.21
CA TYR A 86 -0.18 7.68 -15.66
C TYR A 86 -0.98 6.40 -15.41
N ARG A 87 -2.24 6.52 -14.94
CA ARG A 87 -3.13 5.38 -14.70
C ARG A 87 -3.67 4.71 -15.96
N ARG A 88 -3.29 5.20 -17.15
CA ARG A 88 -3.60 4.60 -18.46
C ARG A 88 -2.42 3.84 -19.05
N ILE A 89 -1.25 3.95 -18.43
CA ILE A 89 -0.07 3.14 -18.73
C ILE A 89 -0.22 1.82 -17.95
N GLY A 90 0.13 0.70 -18.57
CA GLY A 90 0.04 -0.61 -17.93
C GLY A 90 0.89 -0.69 -16.66
N VAL A 91 0.42 -1.45 -15.66
CA VAL A 91 1.09 -1.61 -14.35
C VAL A 91 2.27 -2.58 -14.47
N MET A 92 3.36 -2.07 -15.03
CA MET A 92 4.62 -2.80 -15.21
C MET A 92 5.76 -1.80 -15.32
N LEU A 93 6.98 -2.29 -15.07
CA LEU A 93 8.21 -1.57 -15.31
C LEU A 93 8.88 -2.12 -16.58
N SER A 94 9.80 -1.35 -17.18
CA SER A 94 10.58 -1.84 -18.32
C SER A 94 11.42 -3.05 -17.85
N PRO A 95 11.42 -4.18 -18.58
CA PRO A 95 12.25 -5.35 -18.24
C PRO A 95 13.75 -5.05 -18.22
N GLU A 96 14.17 -3.97 -18.88
CA GLU A 96 15.57 -3.52 -18.96
C GLU A 96 15.97 -2.64 -17.76
N MET A 97 15.08 -2.40 -16.80
CA MET A 97 15.44 -1.75 -15.53
C MET A 97 16.29 -2.70 -14.67
N GLU A 98 17.37 -2.14 -14.13
CA GLU A 98 18.57 -2.87 -13.70
C GLU A 98 18.35 -3.99 -12.67
N SER A 99 17.71 -3.68 -11.53
CA SER A 99 17.87 -4.50 -10.32
C SER A 99 16.70 -5.44 -10.04
N ASN A 100 15.47 -4.96 -10.25
CA ASN A 100 14.27 -5.69 -9.91
C ASN A 100 13.05 -5.08 -10.60
N THR A 101 12.17 -5.93 -11.10
CA THR A 101 10.89 -5.54 -11.74
C THR A 101 9.73 -6.39 -11.23
N ASP A 102 9.90 -7.04 -10.08
CA ASP A 102 8.87 -7.86 -9.44
C ASP A 102 7.63 -7.02 -9.07
N PRO A 103 6.45 -7.65 -8.89
CA PRO A 103 5.21 -6.96 -8.60
C PRO A 103 5.26 -6.00 -7.39
N ARG A 104 6.02 -6.32 -6.34
CA ARG A 104 6.19 -5.44 -5.17
C ARG A 104 6.98 -4.19 -5.54
N THR A 105 8.07 -4.34 -6.28
CA THR A 105 8.85 -3.21 -6.80
C THR A 105 7.99 -2.33 -7.70
N VAL A 106 7.21 -2.91 -8.61
CA VAL A 106 6.25 -2.18 -9.45
C VAL A 106 5.29 -1.35 -8.59
N ALA A 107 4.67 -1.96 -7.56
CA ALA A 107 3.74 -1.27 -6.67
C ALA A 107 4.40 -0.11 -5.90
N LEU A 108 5.64 -0.30 -5.41
CA LEU A 108 6.39 0.74 -4.70
C LEU A 108 6.78 1.91 -5.61
N VAL A 109 7.23 1.64 -6.84
CA VAL A 109 7.57 2.71 -7.81
C VAL A 109 6.32 3.49 -8.20
N ARG A 110 5.21 2.78 -8.48
CA ARG A 110 3.91 3.41 -8.75
C ARG A 110 3.48 4.30 -7.59
N ASN A 111 3.65 3.82 -6.35
CA ASN A 111 3.35 4.58 -5.14
C ASN A 111 4.18 5.88 -5.04
N VAL A 112 5.47 5.85 -5.39
CA VAL A 112 6.36 7.03 -5.45
C VAL A 112 5.90 8.02 -6.51
N VAL A 113 5.65 7.58 -7.75
CA VAL A 113 5.16 8.45 -8.84
C VAL A 113 3.86 9.13 -8.44
N GLU A 114 2.93 8.37 -7.89
CA GLU A 114 1.64 8.84 -7.42
C GLU A 114 1.75 9.91 -6.32
N LEU A 115 2.64 9.73 -5.34
CA LEU A 115 2.89 10.74 -4.30
C LEU A 115 3.51 11.99 -4.92
N ALA A 116 4.46 11.82 -5.85
CA ALA A 116 5.12 12.93 -6.52
C ALA A 116 4.14 13.77 -7.34
N ILE A 117 3.21 13.12 -8.05
CA ILE A 117 2.13 13.79 -8.79
C ILE A 117 1.30 14.67 -7.85
N ARG A 118 0.88 14.16 -6.70
CA ARG A 118 0.07 14.94 -5.74
C ARG A 118 0.86 16.05 -5.06
N LYS A 119 2.15 15.84 -4.82
CA LYS A 119 3.03 16.81 -4.17
C LYS A 119 3.40 17.96 -5.11
N HIS A 120 3.78 17.65 -6.35
CA HIS A 120 4.45 18.58 -7.25
C HIS A 120 3.64 18.98 -8.48
N GLY A 121 2.56 18.26 -8.81
CA GLY A 121 1.65 18.65 -9.88
C GLY A 121 0.99 20.00 -9.59
N ASP A 122 0.58 20.70 -10.64
CA ASP A 122 -0.06 22.00 -10.49
C ASP A 122 -1.51 21.84 -9.96
N MET A 123 -1.91 22.65 -8.98
CA MET A 123 -3.26 22.66 -8.43
C MET A 123 -4.22 23.60 -9.21
N GLY A 124 -3.70 24.51 -10.03
CA GLY A 124 -4.47 25.60 -10.67
C GLY A 124 -4.95 25.34 -12.11
N HIS A 125 -4.49 24.28 -12.78
CA HIS A 125 -4.81 24.04 -14.19
C HIS A 125 -6.14 23.32 -14.40
N ALA A 126 -7.23 24.08 -14.53
CA ALA A 126 -8.59 23.54 -14.71
C ALA A 126 -8.98 23.14 -16.15
N ASN A 127 -8.25 23.59 -17.17
CA ASN A 127 -8.75 23.59 -18.56
C ASN A 127 -8.23 22.43 -19.42
N GLU A 128 -7.56 21.44 -18.84
CA GLU A 128 -6.93 20.33 -19.59
C GLU A 128 -7.95 19.26 -20.04
N PHE A 129 -9.12 19.25 -19.42
CA PHE A 129 -10.14 18.24 -19.57
C PHE A 129 -11.48 18.80 -20.08
N VAL A 130 -12.16 18.01 -20.90
CA VAL A 130 -13.48 18.35 -21.44
C VAL A 130 -14.30 17.08 -21.65
N GLN A 131 -15.62 17.18 -21.65
CA GLN A 131 -16.48 16.06 -21.99
C GLN A 131 -16.39 15.76 -23.50
N SER A 132 -16.34 14.49 -23.88
CA SER A 132 -16.14 14.06 -25.27
C SER A 132 -17.23 14.52 -26.24
N ASP A 133 -18.44 14.75 -25.74
CA ASP A 133 -19.58 15.30 -26.49
C ASP A 133 -19.52 16.83 -26.67
N ARG A 134 -18.64 17.52 -25.93
CA ARG A 134 -18.47 18.98 -25.93
C ARG A 134 -17.18 19.47 -26.60
N VAL A 135 -16.42 18.58 -27.23
CA VAL A 135 -15.16 18.92 -27.90
C VAL A 135 -15.14 18.45 -29.35
N ASN A 136 -14.39 19.17 -30.18
CA ASN A 136 -14.03 18.68 -31.50
C ASN A 136 -13.19 17.38 -31.34
N PRO A 137 -13.62 16.23 -31.91
CA PRO A 137 -12.91 14.96 -31.77
C PRO A 137 -11.49 14.98 -32.33
N ASP A 138 -11.20 15.91 -33.24
CA ASP A 138 -9.86 16.12 -33.80
C ASP A 138 -8.91 16.81 -32.81
N LEU A 139 -9.43 17.37 -31.71
CA LEU A 139 -8.63 17.96 -30.62
C LEU A 139 -8.43 16.99 -29.45
N ILE A 140 -9.07 15.82 -29.44
CA ILE A 140 -8.90 14.84 -28.37
C ILE A 140 -7.47 14.29 -28.42
N LEU A 141 -6.77 14.41 -27.29
CA LEU A 141 -5.34 14.16 -27.14
C LEU A 141 -4.51 14.95 -28.16
N GLY A 142 -4.80 16.23 -28.40
CA GLY A 142 -4.09 17.01 -29.42
C GLY A 142 -4.19 16.40 -30.84
N GLY A 143 -5.23 15.62 -31.11
CA GLY A 143 -5.43 14.90 -32.38
C GLY A 143 -4.78 13.53 -32.47
N TRP A 144 -4.07 13.07 -31.43
CA TRP A 144 -3.48 11.73 -31.40
C TRP A 144 -4.53 10.61 -31.41
N MET A 145 -5.74 10.84 -30.89
CA MET A 145 -6.84 9.88 -31.03
C MET A 145 -7.14 9.59 -32.50
N LYS A 146 -7.25 10.63 -33.34
CA LYS A 146 -7.50 10.47 -34.77
C LYS A 146 -6.37 9.71 -35.47
N ARG A 147 -5.12 10.11 -35.19
CA ARG A 147 -3.93 9.47 -35.77
C ARG A 147 -3.89 7.98 -35.40
N GLY A 148 -4.03 7.66 -34.12
CA GLY A 148 -4.04 6.29 -33.61
C GLY A 148 -5.14 5.44 -34.24
N VAL A 149 -6.38 5.92 -34.30
CA VAL A 149 -7.48 5.16 -34.93
C VAL A 149 -7.21 4.89 -36.41
N LYS A 150 -6.73 5.90 -37.15
CA LYS A 150 -6.49 5.76 -38.59
C LYS A 150 -5.32 4.84 -38.91
N GLN A 151 -4.24 4.91 -38.13
CA GLN A 151 -3.01 4.14 -38.37
C GLN A 151 -3.08 2.73 -37.80
N TRP A 152 -3.68 2.55 -36.61
CA TRP A 152 -3.64 1.29 -35.89
C TRP A 152 -4.90 0.43 -36.07
N MET A 153 -6.11 1.04 -36.11
CA MET A 153 -7.36 0.26 -36.16
C MET A 153 -7.87 -0.01 -37.57
N ALA A 154 -7.37 0.66 -38.61
CA ALA A 154 -8.14 0.84 -39.83
C ALA A 154 -7.34 0.78 -41.15
N ALA A 155 -6.68 -0.37 -41.40
CA ALA A 155 -5.90 -0.60 -42.62
C ALA A 155 -6.66 -0.33 -43.93
N SER A 156 -7.97 -0.62 -44.00
CA SER A 156 -8.74 -0.55 -45.27
C SER A 156 -9.77 0.60 -45.34
N ARG A 157 -10.24 1.14 -44.21
CA ARG A 157 -11.32 2.17 -44.17
C ARG A 157 -11.16 3.20 -43.03
N PRO A 158 -10.05 3.95 -42.97
CA PRO A 158 -9.67 4.80 -41.83
C PRO A 158 -10.73 5.84 -41.43
N ASN A 159 -11.35 6.50 -42.40
CA ASN A 159 -12.34 7.55 -42.12
C ASN A 159 -13.68 6.99 -41.58
N ARG A 160 -14.07 5.77 -41.97
CA ARG A 160 -15.30 5.13 -41.46
C ARG A 160 -15.08 4.64 -40.03
N THR A 161 -13.97 3.96 -39.78
CA THR A 161 -13.61 3.49 -38.42
C THR A 161 -13.50 4.65 -37.45
N TYR A 162 -12.84 5.75 -37.85
CA TYR A 162 -12.74 6.95 -37.01
C TYR A 162 -14.11 7.54 -36.66
N ARG A 163 -15.01 7.68 -37.63
CA ARG A 163 -16.37 8.19 -37.36
C ARG A 163 -17.14 7.31 -36.37
N ASN A 164 -17.10 6.00 -36.55
CA ASN A 164 -17.75 5.06 -35.63
C ASN A 164 -17.16 5.15 -34.21
N PHE A 165 -15.83 5.24 -34.11
CA PHE A 165 -15.14 5.38 -32.83
C PHE A 165 -15.52 6.68 -32.11
N VAL A 166 -15.57 7.80 -32.84
CA VAL A 166 -16.03 9.09 -32.31
C VAL A 166 -17.46 9.02 -31.79
N GLN A 167 -18.37 8.37 -32.53
CA GLN A 167 -19.77 8.20 -32.08
C GLN A 167 -19.85 7.43 -30.76
N MET A 168 -19.07 6.35 -30.62
CA MET A 168 -19.00 5.57 -29.39
C MET A 168 -18.44 6.40 -28.22
N VAL A 169 -17.31 7.10 -28.41
CA VAL A 169 -16.69 7.91 -27.36
C VAL A 169 -17.62 9.05 -26.91
N ARG A 170 -18.38 9.66 -27.83
CA ARG A 170 -19.38 10.70 -27.51
C ARG A 170 -20.59 10.14 -26.77
N ALA A 171 -21.11 8.99 -27.19
CA ALA A 171 -22.26 8.35 -26.54
C ALA A 171 -21.97 8.02 -25.06
N GLN A 172 -20.71 7.74 -24.73
CA GLN A 172 -20.29 7.43 -23.36
C GLN A 172 -19.97 8.66 -22.51
N LYS A 173 -19.94 9.87 -23.08
CA LYS A 173 -19.60 11.14 -22.40
C LYS A 173 -18.34 10.98 -21.53
N GLN A 174 -17.27 10.51 -22.16
CA GLN A 174 -15.99 10.32 -21.47
C GLN A 174 -15.37 11.68 -21.19
N LEU A 175 -14.76 11.87 -20.01
CA LEU A 175 -13.87 12.99 -19.78
C LEU A 175 -12.56 12.73 -20.54
N VAL A 176 -12.21 13.64 -21.46
CA VAL A 176 -11.07 13.51 -22.36
C VAL A 176 -10.10 14.67 -22.20
N VAL A 177 -8.83 14.40 -22.45
CA VAL A 177 -7.76 15.41 -22.45
C VAL A 177 -7.72 16.11 -23.81
N ARG A 178 -7.66 17.45 -23.81
CA ARG A 178 -7.54 18.25 -25.03
C ARG A 178 -6.09 18.58 -25.37
N ASP A 179 -5.35 19.10 -24.40
CA ASP A 179 -4.05 19.77 -24.64
C ASP A 179 -2.85 18.84 -24.39
N PHE A 180 -2.93 17.61 -24.92
CA PHE A 180 -1.88 16.58 -24.83
C PHE A 180 -0.95 16.60 -26.04
N ASN A 181 0.34 16.37 -25.80
CA ASN A 181 1.34 16.14 -26.83
C ASN A 181 2.25 14.94 -26.47
N GLU A 182 3.10 14.51 -27.41
CA GLU A 182 3.99 13.37 -27.22
C GLU A 182 5.01 13.55 -26.08
N ARG A 183 5.44 14.79 -25.82
CA ARG A 183 6.36 15.08 -24.71
C ARG A 183 5.70 14.81 -23.37
N ASP A 184 4.39 14.99 -23.24
CA ASP A 184 3.68 14.63 -22.00
C ASP A 184 3.81 13.12 -21.71
N LEU A 185 3.77 12.27 -22.75
CA LEU A 185 3.99 10.83 -22.59
C LEU A 185 5.46 10.52 -22.26
N ILE A 186 6.42 11.13 -22.94
CA ILE A 186 7.85 10.94 -22.67
C ILE A 186 8.20 11.37 -21.24
N GLU A 187 7.69 12.51 -20.79
CA GLU A 187 7.94 13.06 -19.46
C GLU A 187 7.36 12.19 -18.34
N ILE A 188 6.16 11.62 -18.50
CA ILE A 188 5.62 10.73 -17.46
C ILE A 188 6.42 9.41 -17.37
N TYR A 189 6.95 8.91 -18.49
CA TYR A 189 7.89 7.78 -18.48
C TYR A 189 9.23 8.14 -17.84
N ARG A 190 9.69 9.38 -18.03
CA ARG A 190 10.87 9.92 -17.33
C ARG A 190 10.65 9.99 -15.82
N VAL A 191 9.48 10.44 -15.39
CA VAL A 191 9.09 10.46 -13.97
C VAL A 191 9.05 9.04 -13.39
N GLU A 192 8.51 8.06 -14.11
CA GLU A 192 8.53 6.66 -13.67
C GLU A 192 9.96 6.11 -13.53
N GLY A 193 10.82 6.40 -14.50
CA GLY A 193 12.23 6.02 -14.44
C GLY A 193 12.99 6.69 -13.30
N LEU A 194 12.77 7.98 -13.04
CA LEU A 194 13.34 8.68 -11.87
C LEU A 194 12.80 8.13 -10.56
N ALA A 195 11.51 7.79 -10.49
CA ALA A 195 10.91 7.14 -9.33
C ALA A 195 11.48 5.74 -9.08
N TYR A 196 11.85 5.01 -10.14
CA TYR A 196 12.60 3.75 -10.02
C TYR A 196 13.97 3.96 -9.38
N GLN A 197 14.73 4.96 -9.84
CA GLN A 197 16.03 5.31 -9.24
C GLN A 197 15.86 5.78 -7.78
N TYR A 198 14.81 6.56 -7.49
CA TYR A 198 14.45 6.98 -6.14
C TYR A 198 14.19 5.78 -5.23
N TRP A 199 13.45 4.78 -5.70
CA TRP A 199 13.22 3.53 -4.98
C TRP A 199 14.52 2.74 -4.78
N GLN A 200 15.37 2.61 -5.80
CA GLN A 200 16.67 1.94 -5.67
C GLN A 200 17.56 2.59 -4.60
N VAL A 201 17.64 3.92 -4.59
CA VAL A 201 18.39 4.67 -3.58
C VAL A 201 17.78 4.47 -2.19
N SER A 202 16.45 4.43 -2.08
CA SER A 202 15.76 4.10 -0.82
C SER A 202 16.04 2.66 -0.35
N ALA A 203 16.14 1.71 -1.29
CA ALA A 203 16.53 0.33 -1.00
C ALA A 203 18.00 0.23 -0.54
N LEU A 204 18.90 0.99 -1.18
CA LEU A 204 20.28 1.11 -0.74
C LEU A 204 20.38 1.64 0.70
N LEU A 205 19.62 2.69 1.05
CA LEU A 205 19.58 3.22 2.42
C LEU A 205 19.17 2.15 3.44
N ARG A 206 18.14 1.34 3.12
CA ARG A 206 17.73 0.21 3.97
C ARG A 206 18.85 -0.79 4.17
N THR A 207 19.59 -1.12 3.11
CA THR A 207 20.70 -2.08 3.17
C THR A 207 21.87 -1.52 3.97
N LEU A 208 22.30 -0.28 3.71
CA LEU A 208 23.33 0.41 4.49
C LEU A 208 22.95 0.45 5.98
N GLY A 209 21.71 0.85 6.27
CA GLY A 209 21.17 0.91 7.63
C GLY A 209 21.25 -0.41 8.41
N LYS A 210 21.08 -1.53 7.72
CA LYS A 210 21.17 -2.88 8.30
C LYS A 210 22.61 -3.37 8.50
N GLY A 211 23.62 -2.58 8.14
CA GLY A 211 25.04 -2.92 8.21
C GLY A 211 25.68 -3.29 6.87
N GLY A 212 24.93 -3.17 5.76
CA GLY A 212 25.46 -3.43 4.43
C GLY A 212 26.54 -2.44 4.03
N ARG A 213 27.45 -2.88 3.16
CA ARG A 213 28.57 -2.09 2.64
C ARG A 213 28.55 -2.08 1.12
N ILE A 214 28.99 -0.98 0.53
CA ILE A 214 29.03 -0.82 -0.93
C ILE A 214 30.39 -0.32 -1.42
N VAL A 215 30.66 -0.56 -2.70
CA VAL A 215 31.73 0.09 -3.46
C VAL A 215 31.11 0.76 -4.68
N VAL A 216 31.37 2.05 -4.88
CA VAL A 216 30.93 2.80 -6.06
C VAL A 216 31.97 2.63 -7.18
N SER A 217 31.52 2.23 -8.36
CA SER A 217 32.36 2.00 -9.54
C SER A 217 32.71 3.32 -10.25
N VAL A 218 33.66 3.25 -11.19
CA VAL A 218 34.04 4.39 -12.05
C VAL A 218 32.88 4.85 -12.95
N SER A 219 31.91 3.97 -13.25
CA SER A 219 30.70 4.34 -14.01
C SER A 219 29.70 5.13 -13.16
N GLY A 220 29.80 5.07 -11.83
CA GLY A 220 28.80 5.59 -10.89
C GLY A 220 27.73 4.57 -10.49
N ASP A 221 27.93 3.30 -10.83
CA ASP A 221 27.14 2.20 -10.27
C ASP A 221 27.68 1.79 -8.91
N TRP A 222 26.93 0.99 -8.14
CA TRP A 222 27.44 0.43 -6.90
C TRP A 222 27.28 -1.08 -6.88
N HIS A 223 28.15 -1.72 -6.13
CA HIS A 223 28.07 -3.14 -5.83
C HIS A 223 28.12 -3.34 -4.32
N TYR A 224 27.35 -4.31 -3.82
CA TYR A 224 27.45 -4.73 -2.43
C TYR A 224 28.75 -5.48 -2.21
N VAL A 225 29.40 -5.23 -1.08
CA VAL A 225 30.54 -6.04 -0.63
C VAL A 225 30.04 -7.45 -0.34
N SER A 226 30.74 -8.46 -0.84
CA SER A 226 30.36 -9.86 -0.67
C SER A 226 30.49 -10.27 0.79
N ASP A 227 29.35 -10.59 1.40
CA ASP A 227 29.22 -11.14 2.74
C ASP A 227 28.09 -12.17 2.72
N PRO A 228 28.41 -13.48 2.68
CA PRO A 228 27.41 -14.54 2.56
C PRO A 228 26.42 -14.57 3.72
N GLU A 229 26.86 -14.24 4.94
CA GLU A 229 25.99 -14.24 6.11
C GLU A 229 25.00 -13.07 6.03
N PHE A 230 25.49 -11.87 5.73
CA PHE A 230 24.63 -10.69 5.54
C PHE A 230 23.63 -10.90 4.39
N ALA A 231 24.07 -11.48 3.27
CA ALA A 231 23.20 -11.81 2.15
C ALA A 231 22.07 -12.78 2.56
N ALA A 232 22.38 -13.79 3.38
CA ALA A 232 21.38 -14.73 3.91
C ALA A 232 20.38 -14.05 4.86
N LEU A 233 20.81 -13.07 5.65
CA LEU A 233 19.93 -12.28 6.52
C LEU A 233 18.98 -11.39 5.69
N ILE A 234 19.50 -10.73 4.65
CA ILE A 234 18.69 -9.92 3.72
C ILE A 234 17.66 -10.78 2.99
N SER A 235 18.06 -11.93 2.44
CA SER A 235 17.13 -12.86 1.79
C SER A 235 16.01 -13.24 2.75
N SER A 236 16.34 -13.58 4.00
CA SER A 236 15.33 -13.99 4.97
C SER A 236 14.26 -12.92 5.21
N ILE A 237 14.63 -11.66 5.46
CA ILE A 237 13.62 -10.61 5.71
C ILE A 237 12.82 -10.27 4.45
N ASP A 238 13.42 -10.36 3.27
CA ASP A 238 12.71 -10.11 2.02
C ASP A 238 11.68 -11.22 1.74
N ASP A 239 12.05 -12.49 1.94
CA ASP A 239 11.16 -13.64 1.81
C ASP A 239 9.99 -13.56 2.81
N ARG A 240 10.29 -13.26 4.08
CA ARG A 240 9.29 -13.10 5.15
C ARG A 240 8.32 -11.95 4.88
N THR A 241 8.79 -10.87 4.24
CA THR A 241 7.92 -9.72 3.91
C THR A 241 7.21 -9.83 2.57
N ALA A 242 7.52 -10.84 1.75
CA ALA A 242 6.87 -11.05 0.45
C ALA A 242 5.45 -11.63 0.58
N SER A 243 5.15 -12.33 1.67
CA SER A 243 3.86 -12.97 1.96
C SER A 243 2.78 -12.03 2.51
N LYS A 244 3.09 -10.73 2.71
CA LYS A 244 2.26 -9.76 3.42
C LYS A 244 0.80 -9.74 2.95
N ARG A 245 -0.11 -9.86 3.93
CA ARG A 245 -1.50 -9.43 3.81
C ARG A 245 -1.64 -8.04 4.44
N ALA A 246 -2.21 -7.09 3.70
CA ALA A 246 -2.24 -5.68 4.10
C ALA A 246 -3.32 -5.39 5.15
N THR A 247 -3.13 -5.82 6.40
CA THR A 247 -4.12 -5.62 7.47
C THR A 247 -3.61 -4.86 8.70
N GLY A 248 -2.32 -4.52 8.77
CA GLY A 248 -1.73 -3.77 9.90
C GLY A 248 -1.59 -2.26 9.67
N THR A 249 -1.63 -1.49 10.75
CA THR A 249 -1.22 -0.06 10.76
C THR A 249 0.21 0.09 11.24
N LEU A 250 0.88 1.21 10.94
CA LEU A 250 2.24 1.49 11.45
C LEU A 250 2.30 1.64 12.97
N LEU A 251 1.17 1.61 13.66
CA LEU A 251 1.08 1.75 15.11
C LEU A 251 1.64 0.53 15.88
N GLY A 252 1.81 -0.61 15.20
CA GLY A 252 2.15 -1.87 15.87
C GLY A 252 0.93 -2.55 16.51
N THR A 253 -0.22 -2.42 15.86
CA THR A 253 -1.40 -3.26 16.08
C THR A 253 -1.48 -4.31 14.97
N TRP A 254 -2.14 -5.43 15.25
CA TRP A 254 -2.33 -6.51 14.29
C TRP A 254 -3.82 -6.86 14.17
N VAL A 255 -4.26 -7.10 12.94
CA VAL A 255 -5.62 -7.55 12.62
C VAL A 255 -5.47 -8.86 11.85
N ASP A 256 -6.00 -9.94 12.41
CA ASP A 256 -5.98 -11.25 11.77
C ASP A 256 -6.66 -11.19 10.41
N ALA A 257 -5.92 -11.51 9.36
CA ALA A 257 -6.40 -11.50 7.97
C ALA A 257 -7.30 -12.70 7.64
N GLN A 258 -7.34 -13.73 8.49
CA GLN A 258 -8.22 -14.91 8.35
C GLN A 258 -9.07 -15.11 9.61
N PRO A 259 -10.01 -14.20 9.91
CA PRO A 259 -10.95 -14.47 11.00
C PRO A 259 -11.76 -15.72 10.64
N ALA A 260 -11.97 -16.59 11.63
CA ALA A 260 -12.82 -17.77 11.48
C ALA A 260 -14.18 -17.36 10.89
N GLN A 261 -14.46 -17.85 9.67
CA GLN A 261 -15.73 -17.72 8.92
C GLN A 261 -16.61 -16.52 9.29
N GLN A 262 -16.24 -15.31 8.83
CA GLN A 262 -17.26 -14.27 8.69
C GLN A 262 -18.15 -14.64 7.50
N GLY A 263 -19.42 -14.94 7.79
CA GLY A 263 -20.41 -15.32 6.79
C GLY A 263 -20.52 -14.32 5.63
N PRO A 264 -21.03 -14.76 4.47
CA PRO A 264 -21.13 -13.95 3.24
C PRO A 264 -22.04 -12.70 3.35
N ASP A 265 -22.74 -12.49 4.47
CA ASP A 265 -23.93 -11.65 4.52
C ASP A 265 -23.71 -10.18 4.94
N ASN A 266 -22.52 -9.77 5.38
CA ASN A 266 -22.31 -8.38 5.86
C ASN A 266 -21.47 -7.50 4.91
N PHE A 267 -21.91 -7.36 3.65
CA PHE A 267 -21.32 -6.41 2.71
C PHE A 267 -21.46 -4.94 3.15
N GLY A 268 -22.46 -4.63 3.99
CA GLY A 268 -22.70 -3.27 4.51
C GLY A 268 -21.50 -2.67 5.25
N ASP A 269 -20.68 -3.51 5.89
CA ASP A 269 -19.56 -3.08 6.73
C ASP A 269 -18.21 -3.07 5.99
N ARG A 270 -18.22 -3.30 4.66
CA ARG A 270 -17.01 -3.42 3.86
C ARG A 270 -16.72 -2.14 3.10
N ILE A 271 -15.51 -1.61 3.27
CA ILE A 271 -14.98 -0.54 2.41
C ILE A 271 -14.36 -1.21 1.19
N VAL A 272 -14.79 -0.82 0.00
CA VAL A 272 -14.25 -1.32 -1.27
C VAL A 272 -13.36 -0.26 -1.87
N PHE A 273 -12.16 -0.66 -2.29
CA PHE A 273 -11.23 0.22 -2.98
C PHE A 273 -10.38 -0.54 -4.01
N PRO A 274 -9.89 0.14 -5.05
CA PRO A 274 -8.99 -0.44 -6.03
C PRO A 274 -7.56 -0.53 -5.48
N ILE A 275 -6.87 -1.66 -5.72
CA ILE A 275 -5.42 -1.81 -5.50
C ILE A 275 -4.74 -2.10 -6.84
N TYR A 276 -3.48 -1.69 -7.02
CA TYR A 276 -2.76 -1.95 -8.27
C TYR A 276 -2.67 -3.46 -8.57
N ASN A 277 -2.98 -3.83 -9.81
CA ASN A 277 -2.84 -5.19 -10.32
C ASN A 277 -1.40 -5.47 -10.77
N ALA A 278 -0.44 -5.28 -9.88
CA ALA A 278 0.98 -5.47 -10.20
C ALA A 278 1.33 -6.93 -10.54
N ASN A 279 0.57 -7.88 -9.98
CA ASN A 279 0.67 -9.31 -10.30
C ASN A 279 0.03 -9.69 -11.64
N ARG A 280 -0.62 -8.74 -12.33
CA ARG A 280 -1.31 -8.97 -13.62
C ARG A 280 -2.30 -10.13 -13.57
N ILE A 281 -3.05 -10.22 -12.48
CA ILE A 281 -4.11 -11.20 -12.28
C ILE A 281 -5.23 -10.91 -13.27
N SER A 282 -5.66 -11.94 -14.00
CA SER A 282 -6.80 -11.88 -14.90
C SER A 282 -8.10 -11.69 -14.11
N ILE A 283 -8.94 -10.73 -14.53
CA ILE A 283 -10.27 -10.50 -13.94
C ILE A 283 -11.38 -11.31 -14.62
N ALA A 284 -11.04 -12.20 -15.57
CA ALA A 284 -11.98 -13.15 -16.15
C ALA A 284 -12.59 -14.04 -15.03
N GLY A 285 -13.90 -14.27 -15.07
CA GLY A 285 -14.62 -15.05 -14.05
C GLY A 285 -14.99 -14.26 -12.79
N MET A 286 -14.19 -13.26 -12.39
CA MET A 286 -14.36 -12.53 -11.12
C MET A 286 -15.73 -11.85 -10.98
N PHE A 287 -16.34 -11.45 -12.11
CA PHE A 287 -17.60 -10.70 -12.15
C PHE A 287 -18.72 -11.42 -12.91
N GLU A 288 -18.58 -12.73 -13.14
CA GLU A 288 -19.66 -13.55 -13.72
C GLU A 288 -20.98 -13.46 -12.93
N PRO A 289 -20.98 -13.42 -11.57
CA PRO A 289 -22.21 -13.21 -10.80
C PRO A 289 -22.90 -11.87 -11.09
N LEU A 290 -22.16 -10.86 -11.56
CA LEU A 290 -22.68 -9.56 -12.00
C LEU A 290 -23.06 -9.57 -13.49
N GLY A 291 -23.01 -10.71 -14.17
CA GLY A 291 -23.30 -10.86 -15.60
C GLY A 291 -22.20 -10.30 -16.51
N LEU A 292 -20.97 -10.14 -16.00
CA LEU A 292 -19.80 -9.68 -16.76
C LEU A 292 -18.95 -10.85 -17.24
N ASN A 293 -19.19 -11.27 -18.48
CA ASN A 293 -18.37 -12.29 -19.14
C ASN A 293 -17.22 -11.61 -19.89
N LEU A 294 -16.05 -11.56 -19.25
CA LEU A 294 -14.81 -11.02 -19.80
C LEU A 294 -13.97 -12.13 -20.44
N ALA A 295 -13.23 -11.81 -21.50
CA ALA A 295 -12.36 -12.78 -22.17
C ALA A 295 -11.25 -13.27 -21.22
N LYS A 296 -10.81 -14.52 -21.37
CA LYS A 296 -9.68 -15.07 -20.62
C LYS A 296 -8.44 -14.19 -20.83
N GLY A 297 -7.74 -13.85 -19.74
CA GLY A 297 -6.58 -12.96 -19.79
C GLY A 297 -6.93 -11.47 -19.83
N SER A 298 -8.19 -11.09 -19.62
CA SER A 298 -8.57 -9.67 -19.46
C SER A 298 -7.87 -9.09 -18.24
N LEU A 299 -7.04 -8.08 -18.46
CA LEU A 299 -6.32 -7.35 -17.44
C LEU A 299 -6.92 -5.95 -17.24
N THR A 300 -6.86 -5.49 -16.01
CA THR A 300 -7.11 -4.10 -15.64
C THR A 300 -5.98 -3.63 -14.74
N ASN A 301 -5.78 -2.31 -14.67
CA ASN A 301 -4.71 -1.73 -13.86
C ASN A 301 -4.94 -1.91 -12.36
N PHE A 302 -6.17 -2.18 -11.94
CA PHE A 302 -6.53 -2.35 -10.53
C PHE A 302 -7.40 -3.59 -10.29
N LEU A 303 -7.30 -4.16 -9.09
CA LEU A 303 -8.18 -5.20 -8.56
C LEU A 303 -9.04 -4.62 -7.44
N PRO A 304 -10.26 -5.13 -7.23
CA PRO A 304 -11.04 -4.75 -6.06
C PRO A 304 -10.41 -5.37 -4.81
N PHE A 305 -10.38 -4.61 -3.72
CA PHE A 305 -10.01 -5.09 -2.40
C PHE A 305 -11.04 -4.61 -1.38
N PHE A 306 -11.16 -5.36 -0.28
CA PHE A 306 -12.18 -5.16 0.75
C PHE A 306 -11.52 -5.04 2.12
N LEU A 307 -11.94 -4.04 2.89
CA LEU A 307 -11.60 -3.90 4.30
C LEU A 307 -12.86 -4.03 5.15
N ASN A 308 -12.80 -4.81 6.22
CA ASN A 308 -13.83 -4.84 7.25
C ASN A 308 -13.69 -3.57 8.13
N ALA A 309 -14.59 -2.60 7.96
CA ALA A 309 -14.58 -1.35 8.70
C ALA A 309 -14.75 -1.57 10.21
N ARG A 310 -15.64 -2.50 10.60
CA ARG A 310 -15.92 -2.80 12.00
C ARG A 310 -14.71 -3.44 12.69
N GLY A 311 -14.11 -4.44 12.04
CA GLY A 311 -12.88 -5.07 12.53
C GLY A 311 -11.72 -4.06 12.68
N PHE A 312 -11.60 -3.11 11.75
CA PHE A 312 -10.64 -2.02 11.86
C PHE A 312 -10.92 -1.11 13.07
N LEU A 313 -12.18 -0.72 13.30
CA LEU A 313 -12.56 0.12 14.44
C LEU A 313 -12.35 -0.60 15.77
N ASP A 314 -12.73 -1.86 15.88
CA ASP A 314 -12.58 -2.66 17.10
C ASP A 314 -11.10 -2.83 17.47
N ALA A 315 -10.22 -3.08 16.48
CA ALA A 315 -8.78 -3.20 16.69
C ALA A 315 -8.09 -1.89 17.11
N HIS A 316 -8.73 -0.74 16.92
CA HIS A 316 -8.19 0.59 17.23
C HIS A 316 -9.04 1.37 18.23
N GLY A 317 -9.98 0.71 18.92
CA GLY A 317 -10.91 1.34 19.87
C GLY A 317 -10.21 2.15 20.97
N PHE A 318 -9.05 1.68 21.43
CA PHE A 318 -8.23 2.36 22.44
C PHE A 318 -7.74 3.75 22.00
N LEU A 319 -7.76 4.06 20.70
CA LEU A 319 -7.32 5.34 20.14
C LEU A 319 -8.44 6.37 20.00
N PHE A 320 -9.71 6.00 20.18
CA PHE A 320 -10.84 6.89 19.84
C PHE A 320 -10.71 8.27 20.50
N LYS A 321 -10.43 8.32 21.81
CA LYS A 321 -10.25 9.58 22.55
C LYS A 321 -9.05 10.39 22.06
N ALA A 322 -7.92 9.73 21.80
CA ALA A 322 -6.71 10.39 21.31
C ALA A 322 -6.92 10.96 19.90
N PHE A 323 -7.60 10.19 19.05
CA PHE A 323 -7.95 10.55 17.68
C PHE A 323 -8.87 11.76 17.66
N GLU A 324 -9.97 11.70 18.40
CA GLU A 324 -10.94 12.80 18.51
C GLU A 324 -10.29 14.07 19.03
N LYS A 325 -9.44 13.98 20.07
CA LYS A 325 -8.69 15.12 20.60
C LYS A 325 -7.77 15.77 19.54
N ARG A 326 -7.18 14.98 18.64
CA ARG A 326 -6.25 15.47 17.61
C ARG A 326 -6.96 16.08 16.42
N PHE A 327 -8.03 15.44 15.96
CA PHE A 327 -8.65 15.75 14.67
C PHE A 327 -9.98 16.52 14.81
N GLY A 328 -10.58 16.54 15.99
CA GLY A 328 -11.86 17.20 16.25
C GLY A 328 -13.09 16.40 15.82
N TYR A 329 -12.91 15.13 15.42
CA TYR A 329 -13.98 14.20 15.06
C TYR A 329 -13.56 12.76 15.40
N GLY A 330 -14.54 11.87 15.61
CA GLY A 330 -14.31 10.47 15.99
C GLY A 330 -13.65 9.61 14.89
N LEU A 331 -12.96 8.55 15.31
CA LEU A 331 -12.37 7.58 14.37
C LEU A 331 -13.44 6.80 13.60
N ASP A 332 -14.57 6.52 14.23
CA ASP A 332 -15.78 5.96 13.63
C ASP A 332 -16.36 6.87 12.54
N CYS A 333 -16.43 8.19 12.81
CA CYS A 333 -16.80 9.17 11.78
C CYS A 333 -15.83 9.12 10.60
N PHE A 334 -14.52 9.15 10.85
CA PHE A 334 -13.50 9.10 9.80
C PHE A 334 -13.62 7.87 8.89
N VAL A 335 -13.72 6.67 9.50
CA VAL A 335 -13.90 5.42 8.76
C VAL A 335 -15.22 5.40 8.00
N SER A 336 -16.28 5.97 8.58
CA SER A 336 -17.59 6.11 7.92
C SER A 336 -17.54 7.05 6.72
N VAL A 337 -16.75 8.13 6.77
CA VAL A 337 -16.53 9.02 5.62
C VAL A 337 -15.82 8.28 4.50
N ILE A 338 -14.77 7.52 4.79
CA ILE A 338 -14.09 6.69 3.76
C ILE A 338 -15.07 5.68 3.16
N TRP A 339 -15.88 5.03 3.99
CA TRP A 339 -16.94 4.13 3.54
C TRP A 339 -17.95 4.84 2.64
N GLY A 340 -18.39 6.05 3.00
CA GLY A 340 -19.32 6.86 2.21
C GLY A 340 -18.75 7.23 0.83
N LEU A 341 -17.47 7.64 0.78
CA LEU A 341 -16.76 7.90 -0.47
C LEU A 341 -16.65 6.63 -1.34
N ALA A 342 -16.36 5.47 -0.73
CA ALA A 342 -16.37 4.18 -1.42
C ALA A 342 -17.76 3.81 -1.95
N ASN A 343 -18.81 4.08 -1.18
CA ASN A 343 -20.19 3.83 -1.56
C ASN A 343 -20.64 4.72 -2.73
N ILE A 344 -20.25 6.00 -2.75
CA ILE A 344 -20.46 6.89 -3.91
C ILE A 344 -19.80 6.29 -5.17
N ALA A 345 -18.57 5.80 -5.03
CA ALA A 345 -17.82 5.25 -6.15
C ALA A 345 -18.38 3.93 -6.68
N LEU A 346 -19.01 3.11 -5.84
CA LEU A 346 -19.61 1.85 -6.27
C LEU A 346 -21.06 2.00 -6.74
N VAL A 347 -21.85 2.80 -6.02
CA VAL A 347 -23.29 2.97 -6.21
C VAL A 347 -23.58 4.44 -6.53
N PRO A 348 -23.29 4.91 -7.76
CA PRO A 348 -23.47 6.31 -8.12
C PRO A 348 -24.95 6.72 -8.04
N ASN A 349 -25.23 8.01 -7.83
CA ASN A 349 -26.60 8.53 -7.65
C ASN A 349 -27.57 8.07 -8.74
N ARG A 350 -27.11 7.90 -9.99
CA ARG A 350 -27.94 7.38 -11.10
C ARG A 350 -28.48 5.97 -10.87
N THR A 351 -27.75 5.12 -10.15
CA THR A 351 -28.24 3.79 -9.76
C THR A 351 -29.40 3.92 -8.79
N LEU A 352 -29.36 4.90 -7.89
CA LEU A 352 -30.38 5.15 -6.88
C LEU A 352 -31.64 5.83 -7.43
N MET A 353 -31.53 6.48 -8.60
CA MET A 353 -32.62 7.20 -9.25
C MET A 353 -33.45 6.37 -10.25
N THR A 354 -33.11 5.09 -10.45
CA THR A 354 -33.80 4.21 -11.39
C THR A 354 -34.34 2.98 -10.66
N ASP A 355 -35.59 2.64 -10.91
CA ASP A 355 -36.22 1.42 -10.37
C ASP A 355 -36.00 0.19 -11.28
N ASP A 356 -35.50 0.40 -12.50
CA ASP A 356 -35.16 -0.69 -13.42
C ASP A 356 -33.88 -1.43 -12.97
N GLU A 357 -34.06 -2.65 -12.46
CA GLU A 357 -32.98 -3.52 -12.00
C GLU A 357 -31.93 -3.81 -13.09
N ALA A 358 -32.34 -3.94 -14.36
CA ALA A 358 -31.41 -4.16 -15.46
C ALA A 358 -30.55 -2.92 -15.71
N ALA A 359 -31.15 -1.72 -15.62
CA ALA A 359 -30.42 -0.46 -15.68
C ALA A 359 -29.46 -0.31 -14.49
N GLN A 360 -29.89 -0.63 -13.27
CA GLN A 360 -29.04 -0.60 -12.08
C GLN A 360 -27.82 -1.51 -12.23
N ARG A 361 -28.04 -2.79 -12.60
CA ARG A 361 -26.96 -3.76 -12.85
C ARG A 361 -25.99 -3.25 -13.92
N LYS A 362 -26.49 -2.68 -15.01
CA LYS A 362 -25.65 -2.10 -16.07
C LYS A 362 -24.77 -0.95 -15.54
N ILE A 363 -25.35 -0.02 -14.78
CA ILE A 363 -24.61 1.12 -14.21
C ILE A 363 -23.53 0.62 -13.24
N LEU A 364 -23.86 -0.29 -12.32
CA LEU A 364 -22.92 -0.86 -11.36
C LEU A 364 -21.73 -1.53 -12.06
N ARG A 365 -22.00 -2.32 -13.10
CA ARG A 365 -20.94 -2.96 -13.92
C ARG A 365 -20.01 -1.96 -14.60
N GLU A 366 -20.57 -0.94 -15.24
CA GLU A 366 -19.78 0.08 -15.95
C GLU A 366 -18.92 0.87 -14.96
N THR A 367 -19.49 1.22 -13.81
CA THR A 367 -18.79 1.93 -12.73
C THR A 367 -17.66 1.09 -12.16
N LEU A 368 -17.93 -0.18 -11.83
CA LEU A 368 -16.92 -1.11 -11.33
C LEU A 368 -15.76 -1.26 -12.32
N LEU A 369 -16.05 -1.52 -13.60
CA LEU A 369 -14.99 -1.66 -14.60
C LEU A 369 -14.17 -0.38 -14.77
N ARG A 370 -14.80 0.80 -14.75
CA ARG A 370 -14.06 2.08 -14.79
C ARG A 370 -13.17 2.27 -13.57
N MET A 371 -13.66 1.91 -12.37
CA MET A 371 -12.87 1.94 -11.15
C MET A 371 -11.66 0.99 -11.27
N LEU A 372 -11.83 -0.21 -11.84
CA LEU A 372 -10.74 -1.15 -12.02
C LEU A 372 -9.77 -0.75 -13.15
N GLN A 373 -10.22 0.02 -14.14
CA GLN A 373 -9.37 0.55 -15.19
C GLN A 373 -8.54 1.77 -14.72
N ARG A 374 -9.13 2.66 -13.93
CA ARG A 374 -8.56 4.00 -13.64
C ARG A 374 -8.29 4.28 -12.16
N GLY A 375 -8.82 3.48 -11.24
CA GLY A 375 -8.61 3.63 -9.79
C GLY A 375 -9.28 4.84 -9.13
N TYR A 376 -10.01 5.68 -9.88
CA TYR A 376 -10.70 6.87 -9.37
C TYR A 376 -12.07 7.08 -10.03
N LEU A 377 -12.90 7.93 -9.41
CA LEU A 377 -14.18 8.41 -9.91
C LEU A 377 -14.17 9.95 -9.97
N LEU A 378 -15.03 10.51 -10.84
CA LEU A 378 -15.35 11.94 -10.82
C LEU A 378 -16.65 12.19 -10.07
N TYR A 379 -16.58 13.04 -9.04
CA TYR A 379 -17.73 13.52 -8.29
C TYR A 379 -18.09 14.94 -8.77
N PRO A 380 -19.31 15.15 -9.31
CA PRO A 380 -19.79 16.48 -9.64
C PRO A 380 -20.35 17.16 -8.38
N GLY A 381 -20.01 18.43 -8.16
CA GLY A 381 -20.53 19.20 -7.02
C GLY A 381 -19.43 19.75 -6.11
N GLY A 382 -19.76 20.79 -5.36
CA GLY A 382 -18.86 21.43 -4.41
C GLY A 382 -18.60 20.55 -3.18
N ARG A 383 -17.81 21.10 -2.24
CA ARG A 383 -17.51 20.42 -0.97
C ARG A 383 -18.79 20.11 -0.19
N ASP A 384 -19.71 21.06 -0.13
CA ASP A 384 -20.93 20.94 0.67
C ASP A 384 -21.88 19.88 0.08
N ASP A 385 -21.95 19.78 -1.26
CA ASP A 385 -22.67 18.69 -1.94
C ASP A 385 -22.08 17.32 -1.56
N LEU A 386 -20.75 17.21 -1.55
CA LEU A 386 -20.06 15.97 -1.18
C LEU A 386 -20.29 15.61 0.29
N VAL A 387 -20.29 16.59 1.19
CA VAL A 387 -20.62 16.38 2.61
C VAL A 387 -22.03 15.85 2.76
N ALA A 388 -23.01 16.50 2.11
CA ALA A 388 -24.41 16.09 2.17
C ALA A 388 -24.61 14.67 1.62
N ASP A 389 -24.02 14.34 0.47
CA ASP A 389 -24.10 13.01 -0.14
C ASP A 389 -23.46 11.93 0.75
N VAL A 390 -22.29 12.20 1.34
CA VAL A 390 -21.62 11.27 2.26
C VAL A 390 -22.45 11.05 3.52
N THR A 391 -22.93 12.13 4.15
CA THR A 391 -23.77 12.05 5.36
C THR A 391 -25.03 11.25 5.09
N TRP A 392 -25.73 11.54 3.99
CA TRP A 392 -26.94 10.81 3.59
C TRP A 392 -26.66 9.32 3.39
N ARG A 393 -25.55 8.96 2.74
CA ARG A 393 -25.17 7.54 2.54
C ARG A 393 -24.85 6.83 3.83
N ILE A 394 -24.10 7.46 4.73
CA ILE A 394 -23.80 6.89 6.05
C ILE A 394 -25.10 6.63 6.80
N GLY A 395 -26.02 7.60 6.83
CA GLY A 395 -27.32 7.45 7.50
C GLY A 395 -28.24 6.40 6.86
N LYS A 396 -28.21 6.25 5.52
CA LYS A 396 -29.12 5.35 4.80
C LYS A 396 -28.65 3.90 4.73
N PHE A 397 -27.34 3.70 4.60
CA PHE A 397 -26.75 2.41 4.24
C PHE A 397 -25.64 1.98 5.22
N GLY A 398 -25.16 2.87 6.08
CA GLY A 398 -24.10 2.56 7.03
C GLY A 398 -24.55 1.65 8.16
N ALA A 399 -23.58 1.12 8.90
CA ALA A 399 -23.74 0.15 9.99
C ALA A 399 -24.35 0.74 11.30
N GLY A 400 -25.23 1.74 11.19
CA GLY A 400 -25.87 2.40 12.35
C GLY A 400 -25.00 3.44 13.07
N ILE A 401 -23.88 3.88 12.47
CA ILE A 401 -23.06 4.97 13.01
C ILE A 401 -23.79 6.30 12.75
N LYS A 402 -24.05 7.06 13.81
CA LYS A 402 -24.65 8.40 13.70
C LYS A 402 -23.52 9.42 13.63
N VAL A 403 -23.47 10.18 12.54
CA VAL A 403 -22.53 11.28 12.33
C VAL A 403 -23.29 12.55 12.00
N SER A 404 -22.82 13.69 12.49
CA SER A 404 -23.32 15.00 12.07
C SER A 404 -22.68 15.47 10.77
N GLU A 405 -23.34 16.37 10.04
CA GLU A 405 -22.75 16.99 8.85
C GLU A 405 -21.46 17.77 9.17
N ASP A 406 -21.38 18.37 10.35
CA ASP A 406 -20.19 19.11 10.81
C ASP A 406 -18.98 18.16 10.99
N GLU A 407 -19.19 17.01 11.65
CA GLU A 407 -18.14 15.99 11.81
C GLU A 407 -17.71 15.41 10.46
N VAL A 408 -18.67 15.11 9.57
CA VAL A 408 -18.39 14.64 8.21
C VAL A 408 -17.59 15.70 7.45
N GLY A 409 -17.98 16.97 7.55
CA GLY A 409 -17.30 18.10 6.91
C GLY A 409 -15.86 18.29 7.41
N ALA A 410 -15.62 18.09 8.70
CA ALA A 410 -14.29 18.14 9.30
C ALA A 410 -13.42 16.96 8.84
N ALA A 411 -13.96 15.73 8.89
CA ALA A 411 -13.27 14.54 8.44
C ALA A 411 -12.93 14.61 6.94
N LEU A 412 -13.88 14.99 6.10
CA LEU A 412 -13.68 15.14 4.66
C LEU A 412 -12.62 16.20 4.34
N GLN A 413 -12.55 17.30 5.10
CA GLN A 413 -11.54 18.33 4.90
C GLN A 413 -10.11 17.80 5.02
N THR A 414 -9.87 16.83 5.91
CA THR A 414 -8.54 16.18 6.05
C THR A 414 -8.20 15.25 4.89
N LEU A 415 -9.20 14.80 4.12
CA LEU A 415 -9.06 13.91 2.97
C LEU A 415 -8.94 14.67 1.65
N ILE A 416 -9.19 15.98 1.62
CA ILE A 416 -9.08 16.84 0.43
C ILE A 416 -7.63 17.31 0.26
N LEU A 417 -7.05 17.11 -0.93
CA LEU A 417 -5.73 17.64 -1.28
C LEU A 417 -5.77 19.18 -1.36
N SER A 418 -4.83 19.84 -0.70
CA SER A 418 -4.66 21.29 -0.70
C SER A 418 -3.20 21.70 -0.84
N GLU A 419 -2.96 22.98 -1.17
CA GLU A 419 -1.62 23.57 -1.23
C GLU A 419 -0.84 23.48 0.08
N GLU A 420 -1.54 23.54 1.21
CA GLU A 420 -0.94 23.45 2.53
C GLU A 420 -0.55 22.00 2.85
N ASN A 421 -1.49 21.08 2.71
CA ASN A 421 -1.31 19.71 3.18
C ASN A 421 -0.44 18.86 2.22
N ARG A 422 -0.31 19.24 0.94
CA ARG A 422 0.59 18.55 0.00
C ARG A 422 2.07 18.65 0.38
N LYS A 423 2.45 19.69 1.14
CA LYS A 423 3.83 19.87 1.65
C LYS A 423 4.25 18.75 2.61
N ALA A 424 3.28 18.11 3.27
CA ALA A 424 3.53 17.00 4.19
C ALA A 424 3.76 15.65 3.46
N ILE A 425 3.54 15.59 2.14
CA ILE A 425 3.76 14.38 1.35
C ILE A 425 5.26 14.08 1.28
N GLY A 426 5.69 12.97 1.88
CA GLY A 426 7.03 12.41 1.71
C GLY A 426 7.01 11.23 0.74
N LEU A 427 7.88 11.21 -0.27
CA LEU A 427 7.92 10.13 -1.26
C LEU A 427 8.41 8.82 -0.65
N TRP A 428 9.56 8.85 0.03
CA TRP A 428 10.15 7.66 0.67
C TRP A 428 9.34 7.17 1.87
N SER A 429 8.70 8.09 2.60
CA SER A 429 7.92 7.74 3.79
C SER A 429 6.53 7.22 3.47
N GLY A 430 6.15 7.18 2.18
CA GLY A 430 4.80 6.84 1.76
C GLY A 430 3.75 7.81 2.32
N GLY A 431 4.09 9.11 2.40
CA GLY A 431 3.39 10.16 3.17
C GLY A 431 1.87 10.28 2.95
N PRO A 432 1.21 11.21 3.67
CA PRO A 432 -0.24 11.25 3.79
C PRO A 432 -0.94 11.16 2.43
N ARG A 433 -1.96 10.31 2.38
CA ARG A 433 -2.79 10.10 1.19
C ARG A 433 -4.07 10.89 1.31
N TYR A 434 -4.39 11.63 0.26
CA TYR A 434 -5.63 12.39 0.13
C TYR A 434 -6.53 11.68 -0.88
N LEU A 435 -7.80 11.51 -0.53
CA LEU A 435 -8.77 10.76 -1.32
C LEU A 435 -9.58 11.66 -2.25
N ALA A 436 -9.63 12.97 -2.01
CA ALA A 436 -10.35 13.92 -2.84
C ALA A 436 -9.39 14.96 -3.43
N ILE A 437 -9.31 15.03 -4.76
CA ILE A 437 -8.49 16.02 -5.47
C ILE A 437 -9.46 17.05 -6.08
N PRO A 438 -9.37 18.33 -5.70
CA PRO A 438 -10.29 19.35 -6.20
C PRO A 438 -10.11 19.57 -7.71
N LEU A 439 -11.24 19.78 -8.38
CA LEU A 439 -11.36 20.22 -9.77
C LEU A 439 -12.23 21.47 -9.82
N GLN A 440 -12.24 22.18 -10.95
CA GLN A 440 -13.07 23.37 -11.12
C GLN A 440 -14.56 23.11 -10.89
N SER A 441 -15.04 21.91 -11.24
CA SER A 441 -16.45 21.54 -11.12
C SER A 441 -16.67 20.26 -10.31
N GLY A 442 -15.86 20.05 -9.26
CA GLY A 442 -16.06 19.01 -8.26
C GLY A 442 -14.78 18.33 -7.81
N PHE A 443 -14.78 17.01 -7.67
CA PHE A 443 -13.64 16.27 -7.14
C PHE A 443 -13.30 15.03 -7.97
N VAL A 444 -12.02 14.69 -7.99
CA VAL A 444 -11.59 13.31 -8.27
C VAL A 444 -11.55 12.57 -6.95
N LEU A 445 -12.37 11.52 -6.81
CA LEU A 445 -12.29 10.62 -5.66
C LEU A 445 -11.36 9.46 -6.00
N ASP A 446 -10.20 9.45 -5.38
CA ASP A 446 -9.18 8.44 -5.55
C ASP A 446 -9.15 7.47 -4.36
N LEU A 447 -9.86 6.36 -4.54
CA LEU A 447 -9.95 5.34 -3.50
C LEU A 447 -8.73 4.42 -3.45
N GLN A 448 -7.85 4.46 -4.46
CA GLN A 448 -6.61 3.69 -4.42
C GLN A 448 -5.71 4.08 -3.24
N GLY A 449 -5.82 5.31 -2.75
CA GLY A 449 -5.08 5.81 -1.59
C GLY A 449 -5.53 5.23 -0.24
N VAL A 450 -6.68 4.55 -0.15
CA VAL A 450 -7.26 4.08 1.12
C VAL A 450 -6.31 3.20 1.94
N PRO A 451 -5.63 2.17 1.37
CA PRO A 451 -4.72 1.33 2.16
C PRO A 451 -3.59 2.12 2.82
N ALA A 452 -2.94 3.01 2.06
CA ALA A 452 -1.81 3.79 2.56
C ALA A 452 -2.27 4.89 3.54
N LEU A 453 -3.48 5.45 3.36
CA LEU A 453 -4.10 6.34 4.33
C LEU A 453 -4.30 5.64 5.67
N LEU A 454 -4.97 4.49 5.68
CA LEU A 454 -5.27 3.76 6.92
C LEU A 454 -4.01 3.22 7.59
N GLN A 455 -3.03 2.77 6.81
CA GLN A 455 -1.74 2.31 7.33
C GLN A 455 -1.01 3.41 8.12
N SER A 456 -1.07 4.66 7.65
CA SER A 456 -0.35 5.80 8.24
C SER A 456 -1.21 6.69 9.15
N LEU A 457 -2.50 6.38 9.31
CA LEU A 457 -3.49 7.22 9.99
C LEU A 457 -3.07 7.66 11.40
N PHE A 458 -2.45 6.75 12.15
CA PHE A 458 -2.08 6.98 13.55
C PHE A 458 -0.65 7.49 13.74
N VAL A 459 0.07 7.78 12.65
CA VAL A 459 1.43 8.32 12.72
C VAL A 459 1.42 9.64 13.51
N ARG A 460 2.29 9.73 14.53
CA ARG A 460 2.39 10.86 15.48
C ARG A 460 1.17 11.06 16.39
N LEU A 461 0.27 10.09 16.51
CA LEU A 461 -0.84 10.18 17.45
C LEU A 461 -0.37 9.82 18.87
N THR A 462 -0.38 10.79 19.78
CA THR A 462 -0.03 10.55 21.19
C THR A 462 -1.17 9.82 21.90
N HIS A 463 -0.86 8.67 22.50
CA HIS A 463 -1.83 7.81 23.20
C HIS A 463 -1.13 7.02 24.32
N ASP A 464 -1.92 6.42 25.21
CA ASP A 464 -1.42 5.51 26.25
C ASP A 464 -0.83 4.24 25.62
N GLN A 465 0.46 4.01 25.90
CA GLN A 465 1.22 2.89 25.33
C GLN A 465 0.88 1.54 25.99
N SER A 466 0.35 1.54 27.22
CA SER A 466 0.02 0.31 27.95
C SER A 466 -1.17 -0.42 27.32
N SER A 467 -2.25 0.33 27.05
CA SER A 467 -3.43 -0.17 26.35
C SER A 467 -3.12 -0.84 25.00
N LYS A 468 -2.12 -0.32 24.27
CA LYS A 468 -1.72 -0.85 22.96
C LYS A 468 -1.10 -2.26 23.06
N GLY A 469 -0.25 -2.49 24.07
CA GLY A 469 0.38 -3.79 24.30
C GLY A 469 -0.67 -4.87 24.55
N THR A 470 -1.58 -4.60 25.48
CA THR A 470 -2.69 -5.51 25.84
C THR A 470 -3.59 -5.83 24.65
N VAL A 471 -3.91 -4.86 23.78
CA VAL A 471 -4.73 -5.09 22.59
C VAL A 471 -4.02 -6.03 21.61
N PHE A 472 -2.71 -5.87 21.40
CA PHE A 472 -1.94 -6.74 20.53
C PHE A 472 -1.83 -8.17 21.08
N GLU A 473 -1.51 -8.32 22.37
CA GLU A 473 -1.45 -9.60 23.06
C GLU A 473 -2.79 -10.36 22.97
N GLU A 474 -3.90 -9.68 23.24
CA GLU A 474 -5.23 -10.28 23.20
C GLU A 474 -5.64 -10.70 21.79
N ALA A 475 -5.31 -9.89 20.77
CA ALA A 475 -5.54 -10.24 19.38
C ALA A 475 -4.75 -11.50 18.98
N PHE A 476 -3.48 -11.59 19.38
CA PHE A 476 -2.65 -12.76 19.12
C PHE A 476 -3.16 -14.02 19.82
N ARG A 477 -3.50 -13.93 21.12
CA ARG A 477 -4.10 -15.05 21.88
C ARG A 477 -5.38 -15.55 21.23
N ARG A 478 -6.28 -14.63 20.87
CA ARG A 478 -7.55 -14.97 20.21
C ARG A 478 -7.32 -15.71 18.91
N ALA A 479 -6.40 -15.25 18.07
CA ALA A 479 -6.09 -15.90 16.81
C ALA A 479 -5.58 -17.34 16.97
N LEU A 480 -4.82 -17.64 18.03
CA LEU A 480 -4.42 -19.00 18.38
C LEU A 480 -5.62 -19.84 18.86
N VAL A 481 -6.46 -19.30 19.74
CA VAL A 481 -7.66 -19.98 20.24
C VAL A 481 -8.63 -20.31 19.10
N ASP A 482 -8.87 -19.36 18.20
CA ASP A 482 -9.76 -19.52 17.03
C ASP A 482 -9.27 -20.62 16.07
N ARG A 483 -7.95 -20.88 16.06
CA ARG A 483 -7.33 -21.98 15.30
C ARG A 483 -7.31 -23.30 16.06
N GLY A 484 -7.91 -23.37 17.25
CA GLY A 484 -8.06 -24.56 18.07
C GLY A 484 -6.85 -24.88 18.95
N PHE A 485 -5.99 -23.91 19.25
CA PHE A 485 -4.91 -24.09 20.21
C PHE A 485 -5.41 -23.85 21.64
N THR A 486 -4.93 -24.64 22.60
CA THR A 486 -5.07 -24.31 24.02
C THR A 486 -3.97 -23.33 24.38
N VAL A 487 -4.37 -22.13 24.81
CA VAL A 487 -3.45 -21.04 25.15
C VAL A 487 -3.46 -20.83 26.65
N TRP A 488 -2.27 -20.81 27.26
CA TRP A 488 -2.10 -20.39 28.66
C TRP A 488 -1.37 -19.03 28.71
N SER A 489 -1.82 -18.14 29.58
CA SER A 489 -1.25 -16.80 29.78
C SER A 489 -1.42 -16.32 31.22
N GLY A 490 -0.58 -15.40 31.65
CA GLY A 490 -0.64 -14.74 32.95
C GLY A 490 0.62 -14.94 33.81
N GLU A 491 0.54 -14.51 35.06
CA GLU A 491 1.64 -14.62 36.03
C GLU A 491 2.01 -16.08 36.30
N LEU A 492 3.31 -16.38 36.35
CA LEU A 492 3.85 -17.63 36.86
C LEU A 492 4.28 -17.43 38.31
N LYS A 493 3.75 -18.25 39.23
CA LYS A 493 4.03 -18.17 40.67
C LYS A 493 4.76 -19.39 41.17
N LEU A 494 5.90 -19.19 41.82
CA LEU A 494 6.59 -20.22 42.60
C LEU A 494 6.31 -19.94 44.08
N ALA A 495 5.45 -20.76 44.69
CA ALA A 495 4.76 -20.41 45.93
C ALA A 495 4.03 -19.06 45.78
N GLU A 496 4.24 -18.10 46.69
CA GLU A 496 3.62 -16.77 46.64
C GLU A 496 4.41 -15.74 45.81
N LYS A 497 5.56 -16.11 45.23
CA LYS A 497 6.42 -15.19 44.47
C LYS A 497 6.13 -15.27 42.98
N VAL A 498 5.77 -14.14 42.38
CA VAL A 498 5.72 -13.98 40.92
C VAL A 498 7.15 -14.06 40.36
N ILE A 499 7.39 -15.02 39.48
CA ILE A 499 8.68 -15.21 38.80
C ILE A 499 8.71 -14.59 37.41
N GLY A 500 7.54 -14.27 36.85
CA GLY A 500 7.37 -13.60 35.58
C GLY A 500 5.92 -13.68 35.12
N GLU A 501 5.64 -13.09 33.97
CA GLU A 501 4.35 -13.16 33.29
C GLU A 501 4.58 -13.73 31.89
N LEU A 502 3.63 -14.49 31.39
CA LEU A 502 3.66 -15.04 30.05
C LEU A 502 2.49 -14.51 29.24
N ASP A 503 2.77 -13.87 28.10
CA ASP A 503 1.73 -13.31 27.26
C ASP A 503 0.89 -14.41 26.58
N ALA A 504 1.56 -15.46 26.09
CA ALA A 504 0.92 -16.67 25.58
C ALA A 504 1.87 -17.88 25.59
N SER A 505 1.32 -19.07 25.86
CA SER A 505 1.98 -20.36 25.58
C SER A 505 1.05 -21.31 24.86
N VAL A 506 1.64 -22.13 24.01
CA VAL A 506 0.97 -23.23 23.32
C VAL A 506 1.75 -24.51 23.59
N LEU A 507 1.03 -25.57 23.96
CA LEU A 507 1.58 -26.90 24.16
C LEU A 507 1.26 -27.79 22.95
N ILE A 508 2.31 -28.38 22.34
CA ILE A 508 2.18 -29.39 21.29
C ILE A 508 3.08 -30.58 21.64
N GLY A 509 2.48 -31.73 21.95
CA GLY A 509 3.24 -32.91 22.40
C GLY A 509 3.94 -32.66 23.74
N ASP A 510 5.26 -32.88 23.79
CA ASP A 510 6.12 -32.60 24.95
C ASP A 510 6.89 -31.28 24.81
N THR A 511 6.48 -30.40 23.89
CA THR A 511 7.11 -29.11 23.63
C THR A 511 6.17 -27.95 23.95
N ALA A 512 6.63 -27.04 24.80
CA ALA A 512 5.94 -25.79 25.10
C ALA A 512 6.59 -24.62 24.33
N TYR A 513 5.78 -23.85 23.62
CA TYR A 513 6.18 -22.62 22.95
C TYR A 513 5.80 -21.45 23.84
N PHE A 514 6.78 -20.65 24.25
CA PHE A 514 6.59 -19.47 25.09
C PHE A 514 6.69 -18.23 24.22
N PHE A 515 5.63 -17.43 24.19
CA PHE A 515 5.56 -16.22 23.39
C PHE A 515 5.54 -15.00 24.29
N GLU A 516 6.51 -14.13 24.07
CA GLU A 516 6.58 -12.79 24.62
C GLU A 516 6.21 -11.79 23.52
N CYS A 517 5.12 -11.06 23.70
CA CYS A 517 4.60 -10.11 22.74
C CYS A 517 5.26 -8.75 22.91
N VAL A 518 5.52 -8.08 21.79
CA VAL A 518 6.06 -6.73 21.79
C VAL A 518 5.34 -5.87 20.77
N SER A 519 4.44 -5.00 21.25
CA SER A 519 3.84 -3.97 20.40
C SER A 519 4.84 -2.82 20.17
N ILE A 520 5.42 -2.77 18.97
CA ILE A 520 6.38 -1.74 18.56
C ILE A 520 5.83 -1.00 17.35
N GLU A 521 5.76 0.33 17.43
CA GLU A 521 5.45 1.18 16.26
C GLU A 521 6.53 1.04 15.18
N ARG A 522 6.14 1.13 13.92
CA ARG A 522 7.08 1.24 12.79
C ARG A 522 7.18 2.73 12.41
N PRO A 523 8.16 3.48 12.96
CA PRO A 523 8.34 4.87 12.58
C PRO A 523 8.68 4.97 11.10
N LEU A 524 8.32 6.08 10.46
CA LEU A 524 8.49 6.26 9.02
C LEU A 524 9.96 6.03 8.58
N ASP A 525 10.94 6.51 9.35
CA ASP A 525 12.36 6.38 9.03
C ASP A 525 12.92 4.95 9.16
N TYR A 526 12.12 4.00 9.63
CA TYR A 526 12.39 2.57 9.48
C TYR A 526 12.35 2.15 8.01
N GLU A 527 11.48 2.74 7.18
CA GLU A 527 11.35 2.41 5.75
C GLU A 527 12.60 2.72 4.92
N ILE A 528 13.47 3.61 5.42
CA ILE A 528 14.77 3.91 4.82
C ILE A 528 15.94 3.35 5.65
N GLY A 529 15.65 2.54 6.66
CA GLY A 529 16.64 1.90 7.51
C GLY A 529 17.54 2.88 8.24
N ARG A 530 16.98 3.94 8.85
CA ARG A 530 17.80 4.89 9.61
C ARG A 530 18.56 4.16 10.74
N PRO A 531 19.91 4.28 10.83
CA PRO A 531 20.71 3.48 11.78
C PRO A 531 20.23 3.60 13.23
N ILE A 532 19.99 4.83 13.72
CA ILE A 532 19.52 5.04 15.10
C ILE A 532 18.15 4.41 15.39
N THR A 533 17.27 4.34 14.37
CA THR A 533 15.95 3.72 14.49
C THR A 533 16.08 2.20 14.58
N LEU A 534 16.94 1.61 13.75
CA LEU A 534 17.22 0.17 13.77
C LEU A 534 17.88 -0.25 15.08
N GLU A 535 18.83 0.55 15.58
CA GLU A 535 19.52 0.28 16.85
C GLU A 535 18.58 0.26 18.05
N ARG A 536 17.71 1.27 18.17
CA ARG A 536 16.68 1.30 19.24
C ARG A 536 15.73 0.12 19.16
N ARG A 537 15.38 -0.30 17.94
CA ARG A 537 14.51 -1.46 17.72
C ARG A 537 15.19 -2.76 18.11
N ARG A 538 16.48 -2.92 17.76
CA ARG A 538 17.33 -4.04 18.19
C ARG A 538 17.34 -4.16 19.71
N GLN A 539 17.71 -3.09 20.43
CA GLN A 539 17.79 -3.08 21.88
C GLN A 539 16.46 -3.47 22.54
N ARG A 540 15.33 -3.02 21.98
CA ARG A 540 14.00 -3.37 22.47
C ARG A 540 13.67 -4.85 22.28
N ILE A 541 14.02 -5.42 21.12
CA ILE A 541 13.81 -6.84 20.83
C ILE A 541 14.73 -7.70 21.71
N GLU A 542 15.99 -7.28 21.90
CA GLU A 542 16.94 -7.96 22.79
C GLU A 542 16.44 -8.05 24.22
N GLY A 543 15.91 -6.95 24.77
CA GLY A 543 15.33 -6.96 26.11
C GLY A 543 14.14 -7.91 26.24
N LYS A 544 13.34 -8.08 25.17
CA LYS A 544 12.23 -9.04 25.15
C LYS A 544 12.69 -10.49 25.01
N LEU A 545 13.76 -10.73 24.25
CA LEU A 545 14.42 -12.02 24.22
C LEU A 545 14.94 -12.40 25.61
N ASP A 546 15.59 -11.48 26.32
CA ASP A 546 16.08 -11.74 27.68
C ASP A 546 14.94 -12.11 28.65
N GLN A 547 13.79 -11.44 28.55
CA GLN A 547 12.61 -11.76 29.35
C GLN A 547 12.14 -13.20 29.10
N VAL A 548 11.91 -13.58 27.84
CA VAL A 548 11.37 -14.92 27.52
C VAL A 548 12.39 -16.04 27.75
N PHE A 549 13.68 -15.80 27.49
CA PHE A 549 14.74 -16.76 27.80
C PHE A 549 14.89 -16.95 29.31
N GLY A 550 14.88 -15.85 30.07
CA GLY A 550 14.90 -15.88 31.53
C GLY A 550 13.72 -16.67 32.09
N LEU A 551 12.50 -16.43 31.58
CA LEU A 551 11.31 -17.15 31.99
C LEU A 551 11.39 -18.65 31.67
N ALA A 552 11.81 -18.99 30.45
CA ALA A 552 12.01 -20.38 30.04
C ALA A 552 13.05 -21.09 30.92
N GLN A 553 14.15 -20.41 31.29
CA GLN A 553 15.15 -20.98 32.20
C GLN A 553 14.59 -21.25 33.60
N HIS A 554 13.80 -20.32 34.16
CA HIS A 554 13.14 -20.52 35.46
C HIS A 554 12.17 -21.70 35.42
N VAL A 555 11.35 -21.81 34.39
CA VAL A 555 10.41 -22.93 34.26
C VAL A 555 11.13 -24.27 34.03
N ARG A 556 12.26 -24.30 33.31
CA ARG A 556 13.09 -25.51 33.19
C ARG A 556 13.65 -25.95 34.56
N ALA A 557 14.05 -25.00 35.39
CA ALA A 557 14.56 -25.28 36.74
C ALA A 557 13.44 -25.66 37.73
N SER A 558 12.20 -25.23 37.49
CA SER A 558 11.05 -25.50 38.35
C SER A 558 9.79 -25.66 37.51
N GLN A 559 9.59 -26.87 37.01
CA GLN A 559 8.50 -27.20 36.08
C GLN A 559 7.11 -27.08 36.71
N LYS A 560 6.99 -27.07 38.03
CA LYS A 560 5.72 -26.95 38.75
C LYS A 560 5.76 -25.79 39.72
N GLY A 561 4.75 -24.93 39.65
CA GLY A 561 4.55 -23.80 40.54
C GLY A 561 3.22 -23.87 41.28
N ALA A 562 2.83 -22.77 41.91
CA ALA A 562 1.56 -22.65 42.63
C ALA A 562 0.35 -22.62 41.68
N ASN A 563 0.54 -22.09 40.46
CA ASN A 563 -0.54 -21.90 39.47
C ASN A 563 -0.19 -22.43 38.07
N TYR A 564 0.87 -23.22 37.93
CA TYR A 564 1.29 -23.81 36.66
C TYR A 564 1.90 -25.21 36.84
N ASP A 565 1.77 -26.06 35.82
CA ASP A 565 2.39 -27.39 35.77
C ASP A 565 2.89 -27.72 34.35
N PHE A 566 4.20 -27.65 34.15
CA PHE A 566 4.92 -28.00 32.93
C PHE A 566 5.76 -29.29 33.12
N SER A 567 5.42 -30.15 34.07
CA SER A 567 6.18 -31.39 34.35
C SER A 567 6.19 -32.39 33.18
N GLY A 568 5.17 -32.35 32.32
CA GLY A 568 5.11 -33.15 31.09
C GLY A 568 5.95 -32.62 29.91
N ILE A 569 6.62 -31.48 30.08
CA ILE A 569 7.35 -30.78 29.01
C ILE A 569 8.81 -31.17 29.03
N LYS A 570 9.34 -31.60 27.87
CA LYS A 570 10.78 -31.84 27.67
C LYS A 570 11.49 -30.62 27.09
N THR A 571 10.81 -29.88 26.21
CA THR A 571 11.41 -28.78 25.46
C THR A 571 10.60 -27.52 25.64
N ILE A 572 11.26 -26.41 25.97
CA ILE A 572 10.66 -25.07 25.96
C ILE A 572 11.32 -24.26 24.86
N ILE A 573 10.52 -23.74 23.93
CA ILE A 573 10.97 -22.90 22.82
C ILE A 573 10.52 -21.46 23.11
N PRO A 574 11.43 -20.59 23.58
CA PRO A 574 11.14 -19.18 23.77
C PRO A 574 11.16 -18.42 22.44
N CYS A 575 10.14 -17.60 22.23
CA CYS A 575 9.92 -16.77 21.05
C CYS A 575 9.45 -15.37 21.45
N VAL A 576 9.81 -14.37 20.63
CA VAL A 576 9.25 -13.02 20.69
C VAL A 576 8.32 -12.83 19.51
N VAL A 577 7.14 -12.26 19.75
CA VAL A 577 6.12 -12.01 18.72
C VAL A 577 5.92 -10.51 18.57
N SER A 578 6.02 -10.02 17.34
CA SER A 578 5.81 -8.61 17.02
C SER A 578 4.68 -8.43 15.99
N PRO A 579 4.09 -7.23 15.87
CA PRO A 579 3.13 -6.93 14.81
C PRO A 579 3.69 -7.00 13.39
N PHE A 580 5.01 -7.05 13.24
CA PHE A 580 5.70 -6.97 11.95
C PHE A 580 6.80 -8.05 11.82
N GLU A 581 7.20 -8.35 10.60
CA GLU A 581 8.44 -9.08 10.35
C GLU A 581 9.63 -8.18 10.72
N GLU A 582 10.49 -8.69 11.59
CA GLU A 582 11.61 -7.95 12.15
C GLU A 582 12.94 -8.30 11.48
N TRP A 583 13.81 -7.29 11.37
CA TRP A 583 15.20 -7.46 10.94
C TRP A 583 15.98 -8.20 12.02
N LEU A 584 16.68 -9.28 11.62
CA LEU A 584 17.58 -10.04 12.48
C LEU A 584 19.02 -9.76 12.04
N TRP A 585 19.88 -9.42 12.98
CA TRP A 585 21.21 -8.88 12.71
C TRP A 585 22.33 -9.91 12.71
N ASP A 586 22.07 -11.15 13.14
CA ASP A 586 23.02 -12.27 13.10
C ASP A 586 22.30 -13.62 12.96
N LYS A 587 23.06 -14.71 12.75
CA LYS A 587 22.57 -16.09 12.64
C LYS A 587 22.69 -16.91 13.94
N SER A 588 22.81 -16.27 15.10
CA SER A 588 22.96 -16.98 16.39
C SER A 588 21.71 -17.78 16.77
N GLU A 589 21.90 -18.87 17.55
CA GLU A 589 20.79 -19.66 18.12
C GLU A 589 19.86 -18.82 19.05
N ARG A 590 20.33 -17.65 19.46
CA ARG A 590 19.55 -16.68 20.22
C ARG A 590 18.47 -16.00 19.37
N LEU A 591 18.71 -15.79 18.08
CA LEU A 591 17.75 -15.20 17.15
C LEU A 591 17.02 -16.25 16.30
N TRP A 592 17.53 -17.48 16.26
CA TRP A 592 17.06 -18.53 15.37
C TRP A 592 16.78 -19.84 16.13
N ILE A 593 15.61 -20.44 15.88
CA ILE A 593 15.26 -21.78 16.36
C ILE A 593 16.00 -22.82 15.50
N SER A 594 16.08 -22.55 14.20
CA SER A 594 16.82 -23.32 13.20
C SER A 594 17.33 -22.37 12.11
N ASN A 595 18.09 -22.88 11.15
CA ASN A 595 18.65 -22.06 10.05
C ASN A 595 17.60 -21.27 9.25
N SER A 596 16.32 -21.68 9.27
CA SER A 596 15.22 -21.08 8.53
C SER A 596 14.11 -20.49 9.42
N VAL A 597 14.04 -20.85 10.71
CA VAL A 597 12.95 -20.43 11.59
C VAL A 597 13.48 -19.42 12.62
N PRO A 598 13.05 -18.15 12.56
CA PRO A 598 13.46 -17.15 13.53
C PRO A 598 12.74 -17.33 14.88
N ARG A 599 13.36 -16.86 15.96
CA ARG A 599 12.72 -16.72 17.29
C ARG A 599 11.92 -15.43 17.42
N VAL A 600 12.23 -14.43 16.60
CA VAL A 600 11.49 -13.16 16.55
C VAL A 600 10.58 -13.20 15.31
N LEU A 601 9.31 -13.46 15.58
CA LEU A 601 8.28 -13.76 14.59
C LEU A 601 7.29 -12.59 14.51
N SER A 602 6.72 -12.35 13.33
CA SER A 602 5.45 -11.62 13.26
C SER A 602 4.32 -12.46 13.86
N ALA A 603 3.20 -11.83 14.22
CA ALA A 603 2.01 -12.55 14.70
C ALA A 603 1.53 -13.61 13.69
N GLU A 604 1.57 -13.29 12.39
CA GLU A 604 1.23 -14.24 11.33
C GLU A 604 2.23 -15.39 11.27
N GLU A 605 3.54 -15.12 11.31
CA GLU A 605 4.58 -16.16 11.30
C GLU A 605 4.48 -17.09 12.50
N ALA A 606 4.18 -16.57 13.69
CA ALA A 606 4.01 -17.36 14.90
C ALA A 606 2.79 -18.29 14.79
N VAL A 607 1.66 -17.78 14.28
CA VAL A 607 0.46 -18.59 14.04
C VAL A 607 0.72 -19.68 12.99
N GLU A 608 1.33 -19.33 11.86
CA GLU A 608 1.68 -20.28 10.80
C GLU A 608 2.64 -21.36 11.30
N MET A 609 3.64 -20.98 12.11
CA MET A 609 4.54 -21.93 12.77
C MET A 609 3.76 -22.91 13.65
N MET A 610 2.80 -22.45 14.46
CA MET A 610 1.98 -23.34 15.29
C MET A 610 1.13 -24.29 14.47
N GLU A 611 0.52 -23.81 13.38
CA GLU A 611 -0.25 -24.67 12.48
C GLU A 611 0.62 -25.72 11.80
N PHE A 612 1.82 -25.34 11.36
CA PHE A 612 2.77 -26.23 10.72
C PHE A 612 3.21 -27.34 11.69
N VAL A 613 3.67 -26.97 12.89
CA VAL A 613 4.11 -27.91 13.92
C VAL A 613 2.99 -28.88 14.32
N ARG A 614 1.74 -28.39 14.48
CA ARG A 614 0.58 -29.23 14.82
C ARG A 614 0.28 -30.29 13.76
N ARG A 615 0.53 -30.00 12.47
CA ARG A 615 0.29 -30.94 11.36
C ARG A 615 1.33 -32.07 11.29
N GLY A 616 2.39 -32.03 12.12
CA GLY A 616 3.34 -33.13 12.28
C GLY A 616 4.15 -33.46 11.02
N LYS A 617 4.25 -32.54 10.06
CA LYS A 617 5.15 -32.69 8.92
C LYS A 617 6.41 -31.87 9.21
N PRO A 618 7.60 -32.50 9.25
CA PRO A 618 8.86 -31.78 9.43
C PRO A 618 9.09 -30.75 8.34
#